data_AF-A0A7K0CHG5-F1
#
_entry.id   AF-A0A7K0CHG5-F1
#
_cell.length_a   1.000
_cell.length_b   1.000
_cell.length_c   1.000
_cell.angle_alpha   90.00
_cell.angle_beta   90.00
_cell.angle_gamma   90.00
#
_symmetry.space_group_name_H-M   'P 1'
#
loop_
_entity.id
_entity.type
_entity.pdbx_description
1 polymer ?
#
loop_
_entity_poly.entity_id
_entity_poly.type
_entity_poly.pdbx_seq_one_letter_code
_entity_poly.pdbx_strand_id
1 'polypeptide(L)'
;MLGPMAKTGTPTQGLREAIERSGYYPALVAEAVEAAVGGEPVSDYLVHQETTFDSNEVRRHVTVLVLTQSRFIVSHTDEQAADSTSPTPYATTSTESVKLSRISSVVLSRVVANPESYTPGTLPREVVLTVGWGAVSRLDMEPASCGDPNCEADHGYTGSSTADDLSLRVSEAGDGPETVRQALAFAKSLSEITSQASGPAA
;
A
#
# COMPACT_ATOMS: atom_id res chain seq x y z
N MET A 1 26.94 6.39 -30.65
CA MET A 1 25.85 5.43 -30.44
C MET A 1 25.01 5.94 -29.29
N LEU A 2 23.89 6.60 -29.59
CA LEU A 2 22.93 7.08 -28.60
C LEU A 2 22.02 5.90 -28.22
N GLY A 3 21.97 5.57 -26.93
CA GLY A 3 21.07 4.57 -26.38
C GLY A 3 19.60 4.98 -26.53
N PRO A 4 18.65 4.03 -26.54
CA PRO A 4 17.25 4.32 -26.82
C PRO A 4 16.65 5.17 -25.68
N MET A 5 16.02 6.29 -26.06
CA MET A 5 15.19 7.11 -25.16
C MET A 5 14.06 6.24 -24.61
N ALA A 6 14.03 6.05 -23.29
CA ALA A 6 12.86 5.50 -22.60
C ALA A 6 11.66 6.42 -22.86
N LYS A 7 10.50 5.85 -23.19
CA LYS A 7 9.28 6.60 -23.51
C LYS A 7 8.86 7.49 -22.34
N THR A 8 9.02 8.80 -22.49
CA THR A 8 8.65 9.83 -21.50
C THR A 8 7.15 10.13 -21.61
N GLY A 9 6.30 9.28 -21.05
CA GLY A 9 4.92 9.64 -20.75
C GLY A 9 4.87 10.52 -19.50
N THR A 10 3.82 11.35 -19.35
CA THR A 10 3.57 12.00 -18.05
C THR A 10 3.23 10.92 -17.01
N PRO A 11 3.49 11.14 -15.71
CA PRO A 11 3.11 10.17 -14.68
C PRO A 11 1.62 9.78 -14.75
N THR A 12 0.75 10.70 -15.12
CA THR A 12 -0.68 10.42 -15.38
C THR A 12 -0.90 9.44 -16.53
N GLN A 13 -0.19 9.60 -17.65
CA GLN A 13 -0.27 8.65 -18.77
C GLN A 13 0.28 7.28 -18.34
N GLY A 14 1.42 7.28 -17.64
CA GLY A 14 2.04 6.06 -17.12
C GLY A 14 1.13 5.30 -16.14
N LEU A 15 0.43 6.03 -15.27
CA LEU A 15 -0.56 5.50 -14.34
C LEU A 15 -1.69 4.80 -15.08
N ARG A 16 -2.28 5.47 -16.08
CA ARG A 16 -3.36 4.86 -16.85
C ARG A 16 -2.89 3.61 -17.60
N GLU A 17 -1.74 3.66 -18.24
CA GLU A 17 -1.15 2.47 -18.89
C GLU A 17 -0.85 1.35 -17.89
N ALA A 18 -0.45 1.66 -16.65
CA ALA A 18 -0.23 0.67 -15.61
C ALA A 18 -1.54 0.03 -15.13
N ILE A 19 -2.61 0.81 -14.97
CA ILE A 19 -3.95 0.29 -14.66
C ILE A 19 -4.44 -0.63 -15.78
N GLU A 20 -4.31 -0.22 -17.04
CA GLU A 20 -4.69 -1.07 -18.20
C GLU A 20 -3.88 -2.38 -18.23
N ARG A 21 -2.57 -2.33 -17.93
CA ARG A 21 -1.71 -3.53 -17.86
C ARG A 21 -2.09 -4.48 -16.73
N SER A 22 -2.72 -4.01 -15.64
CA SER A 22 -3.20 -4.88 -14.56
C SER A 22 -4.34 -5.80 -15.03
N GLY A 23 -5.10 -5.39 -16.05
CA GLY A 23 -6.22 -6.17 -16.59
C GLY A 23 -7.40 -6.37 -15.63
N TYR A 24 -7.40 -5.74 -14.46
CA TYR A 24 -8.41 -5.92 -13.42
C TYR A 24 -9.39 -4.73 -13.40
N TYR A 25 -10.51 -4.88 -14.11
CA TYR A 25 -11.54 -3.82 -14.31
C TYR A 25 -10.95 -2.43 -14.60
N PRO A 26 -10.08 -2.28 -15.62
CA PRO A 26 -9.26 -1.08 -15.78
C PRO A 26 -10.07 0.22 -15.94
N ALA A 27 -11.24 0.16 -16.59
CA ALA A 27 -12.14 1.31 -16.70
C ALA A 27 -12.67 1.77 -15.34
N LEU A 28 -13.17 0.84 -14.52
CA LEU A 28 -13.68 1.10 -13.17
C LEU A 28 -12.57 1.66 -12.26
N VAL A 29 -11.42 1.01 -12.25
CA VAL A 29 -10.27 1.41 -11.43
C VAL A 29 -9.77 2.79 -11.83
N ALA A 30 -9.63 3.05 -13.12
CA ALA A 30 -9.16 4.34 -13.59
C ALA A 30 -10.16 5.47 -13.33
N GLU A 31 -11.47 5.23 -13.50
CA GLU A 31 -12.50 6.21 -13.15
C GLU A 31 -12.44 6.61 -11.67
N ALA A 32 -12.34 5.64 -10.77
CA ALA A 32 -12.24 5.89 -9.34
C ALA A 32 -10.95 6.64 -8.96
N VAL A 33 -9.81 6.24 -9.54
CA VAL A 33 -8.52 6.90 -9.28
C VAL A 33 -8.52 8.33 -9.83
N GLU A 34 -9.01 8.56 -11.05
CA GLU A 34 -9.11 9.89 -11.64
C GLU A 34 -10.02 10.81 -10.81
N ALA A 35 -11.15 10.30 -10.31
CA ALA A 35 -12.04 11.04 -9.43
C ALA A 35 -11.37 11.41 -8.09
N ALA A 36 -10.61 10.49 -7.48
CA ALA A 36 -9.93 10.72 -6.21
C ALA A 36 -8.72 11.68 -6.33
N VAL A 37 -7.96 11.58 -7.42
CA VAL A 37 -6.86 12.50 -7.75
C VAL A 37 -7.40 13.89 -8.03
N GLY A 38 -8.49 14.01 -8.79
CA GLY A 38 -9.05 15.29 -9.19
C GLY A 38 -8.08 16.07 -10.08
N GLY A 39 -7.94 17.37 -9.82
CA GLY A 39 -7.10 18.27 -10.65
C GLY A 39 -5.61 18.29 -10.31
N GLU A 40 -5.15 17.47 -9.35
CA GLU A 40 -3.74 17.50 -8.93
C GLU A 40 -2.84 16.69 -9.88
N PRO A 41 -1.63 17.18 -10.19
CA PRO A 41 -0.68 16.41 -10.97
C PRO A 41 -0.18 15.20 -10.17
N VAL A 42 -0.18 14.03 -10.83
CA VAL A 42 0.43 12.81 -10.31
C VAL A 42 1.95 12.97 -10.34
N SER A 43 2.62 12.77 -9.20
CA SER A 43 4.08 12.80 -9.09
C SER A 43 4.70 11.40 -9.18
N ASP A 44 4.05 10.41 -8.59
CA ASP A 44 4.47 9.01 -8.66
C ASP A 44 3.27 8.08 -8.43
N TYR A 45 3.39 6.82 -8.82
CA TYR A 45 2.33 5.82 -8.64
C TYR A 45 2.87 4.39 -8.55
N LEU A 46 2.07 3.50 -7.99
CA LEU A 46 2.27 2.07 -8.00
C LEU A 46 0.93 1.37 -8.21
N VAL A 47 0.86 0.49 -9.21
CA VAL A 47 -0.30 -0.38 -9.43
C VAL A 47 0.13 -1.79 -9.10
N HIS A 48 -0.51 -2.39 -8.11
CA HIS A 48 -0.20 -3.74 -7.67
C HIS A 48 -1.47 -4.59 -7.66
N GLN A 49 -1.44 -5.69 -8.41
CA GLN A 49 -2.51 -6.68 -8.40
C GLN A 49 -2.08 -7.84 -7.51
N GLU A 50 -2.84 -8.09 -6.45
CA GLU A 50 -2.62 -9.21 -5.56
C GLU A 50 -3.61 -10.33 -5.90
N THR A 51 -3.12 -11.56 -5.81
CA THR A 51 -3.99 -12.75 -5.84
C THR A 51 -3.81 -13.48 -4.52
N THR A 52 -4.79 -13.34 -3.64
CA THR A 52 -4.82 -14.05 -2.36
C THR A 52 -5.56 -15.36 -2.53
N PHE A 53 -4.93 -16.45 -2.10
CA PHE A 53 -5.54 -17.77 -2.00
C PHE A 53 -5.96 -17.99 -0.55
N ASP A 54 -7.25 -17.97 -0.27
CA ASP A 54 -7.82 -18.51 0.96
C ASP A 54 -8.29 -19.95 0.71
N SER A 55 -8.36 -20.74 1.76
CA SER A 55 -8.89 -22.10 1.82
C SER A 55 -10.22 -22.32 1.09
N ASN A 56 -11.03 -21.26 0.90
CA ASN A 56 -12.30 -21.34 0.20
C ASN A 56 -12.38 -20.55 -1.12
N GLU A 57 -11.56 -19.52 -1.35
CA GLU A 57 -11.72 -18.62 -2.51
C GLU A 57 -10.40 -17.98 -2.99
N VAL A 58 -10.33 -17.72 -4.30
CA VAL A 58 -9.28 -16.89 -4.91
C VAL A 58 -9.79 -15.45 -4.95
N ARG A 59 -9.24 -14.56 -4.14
CA ARG A 59 -9.53 -13.13 -4.19
C ARG A 59 -8.47 -12.45 -5.03
N ARG A 60 -8.90 -11.90 -6.17
CA ARG A 60 -8.09 -10.95 -6.94
C ARG A 60 -8.49 -9.57 -6.48
N HIS A 61 -7.51 -8.72 -6.24
CA HIS A 61 -7.76 -7.32 -5.99
C HIS A 61 -6.62 -6.49 -6.58
N VAL A 62 -6.88 -5.21 -6.80
CA VAL A 62 -5.86 -4.27 -7.25
C VAL A 62 -5.78 -3.11 -6.28
N THR A 63 -4.56 -2.80 -5.87
CA THR A 63 -4.22 -1.63 -5.07
C THR A 63 -3.46 -0.65 -5.96
N VAL A 64 -4.00 0.55 -6.10
CA VAL A 64 -3.36 1.67 -6.80
C VAL A 64 -2.96 2.72 -5.77
N LEU A 65 -1.67 2.97 -5.68
CA LEU A 65 -1.09 4.02 -4.86
C LEU A 65 -0.72 5.19 -5.75
N VAL A 66 -1.10 6.40 -5.36
CA VAL A 66 -0.81 7.63 -6.09
C VAL A 66 -0.24 8.68 -5.15
N LEU A 67 0.84 9.32 -5.56
CA LEU A 67 1.36 10.52 -4.92
C LEU A 67 1.02 11.74 -5.75
N THR A 68 0.56 12.79 -5.07
CA THR A 68 0.52 14.15 -5.58
C THR A 68 1.45 15.03 -4.75
N GLN A 69 1.50 16.33 -5.05
CA GLN A 69 2.27 17.27 -4.23
C GLN A 69 1.73 17.42 -2.80
N SER A 70 0.47 17.06 -2.54
CA SER A 70 -0.19 17.34 -1.26
C SER A 70 -0.81 16.11 -0.59
N ARG A 71 -1.03 15.02 -1.33
CA ARG A 71 -1.75 13.84 -0.86
C ARG A 71 -1.08 12.54 -1.29
N PHE A 72 -1.23 11.54 -0.44
CA PHE A 72 -1.08 10.13 -0.75
C PHE A 72 -2.49 9.54 -0.91
N ILE A 73 -2.75 8.91 -2.05
CA ILE A 73 -4.06 8.35 -2.37
C ILE A 73 -3.92 6.84 -2.53
N VAL A 74 -4.80 6.10 -1.87
CA VAL A 74 -4.92 4.65 -1.99
C VAL A 74 -6.25 4.36 -2.66
N SER A 75 -6.25 3.57 -3.72
CA SER A 75 -7.46 3.01 -4.31
C SER A 75 -7.35 1.50 -4.24
N HIS A 76 -8.39 0.85 -3.72
CA HIS A 76 -8.48 -0.59 -3.64
C HIS A 76 -9.74 -1.04 -4.37
N THR A 77 -9.60 -2.01 -5.28
CA THR A 77 -10.75 -2.63 -5.95
C THR A 77 -10.69 -4.13 -5.77
N ASP A 78 -11.74 -4.68 -5.17
CA ASP A 78 -11.93 -6.10 -4.92
C ASP A 78 -13.27 -6.59 -5.49
N GLU A 79 -13.29 -7.81 -6.00
CA GLU A 79 -14.49 -8.49 -6.49
C GLU A 79 -15.01 -9.48 -5.45
N GLN A 80 -16.31 -9.44 -5.25
CA GLN A 80 -17.07 -10.36 -4.41
C GLN A 80 -17.88 -11.29 -5.31
N ALA A 81 -17.87 -12.58 -5.00
CA ALA A 81 -18.79 -13.53 -5.61
C ALA A 81 -20.24 -13.18 -5.25
N ALA A 82 -21.19 -13.74 -5.99
CA ALA A 82 -22.60 -13.65 -5.61
C ALA A 82 -22.83 -14.24 -4.21
N ASP A 83 -23.62 -13.56 -3.40
CA ASP A 83 -23.91 -13.92 -2.01
C ASP A 83 -25.41 -13.72 -1.69
N SER A 84 -25.79 -13.85 -0.42
CA SER A 84 -27.18 -13.65 0.01
C SER A 84 -27.70 -12.21 -0.18
N THR A 85 -26.81 -11.24 -0.37
CA THR A 85 -27.13 -9.81 -0.53
C THR A 85 -27.13 -9.38 -2.00
N SER A 86 -26.34 -10.03 -2.85
CA SER A 86 -26.29 -9.80 -4.29
C SER A 86 -26.28 -11.12 -5.08
N PRO A 87 -27.29 -11.37 -5.95
CA PRO A 87 -27.36 -12.60 -6.74
C PRO A 87 -26.35 -12.66 -7.89
N THR A 88 -25.60 -11.58 -8.12
CA THR A 88 -24.53 -11.50 -9.14
C THR A 88 -23.23 -11.03 -8.49
N PRO A 89 -22.05 -11.43 -9.02
CA PRO A 89 -20.79 -10.86 -8.59
C PRO A 89 -20.80 -9.33 -8.68
N TYR A 90 -20.12 -8.69 -7.75
CA TYR A 90 -19.99 -7.23 -7.69
C TYR A 90 -18.55 -6.86 -7.36
N ALA A 91 -18.16 -5.64 -7.72
CA ALA A 91 -16.87 -5.09 -7.36
C ALA A 91 -17.09 -3.90 -6.44
N THR A 92 -16.24 -3.79 -5.42
CA THR A 92 -16.19 -2.66 -4.52
C THR A 92 -14.90 -1.91 -4.79
N THR A 93 -15.00 -0.61 -5.09
CA THR A 93 -13.84 0.27 -5.19
C THR A 93 -13.89 1.29 -4.07
N SER A 94 -12.86 1.30 -3.23
CA SER A 94 -12.68 2.27 -2.16
C SER A 94 -11.48 3.16 -2.47
N THR A 95 -11.60 4.45 -2.17
CA THR A 95 -10.48 5.39 -2.28
C THR A 95 -10.30 6.13 -0.97
N GLU A 96 -9.05 6.26 -0.55
CA GLU A 96 -8.66 7.02 0.64
C GLU A 96 -7.66 8.10 0.23
N SER A 97 -7.84 9.30 0.75
CA SER A 97 -7.00 10.45 0.44
C SER A 97 -6.38 11.03 1.71
N VAL A 98 -5.08 10.80 1.86
CA VAL A 98 -4.31 11.11 3.07
C VAL A 98 -3.43 12.32 2.79
N LYS A 99 -3.54 13.37 3.62
CA LYS A 99 -2.59 14.51 3.54
C LYS A 99 -1.18 14.01 3.85
N LEU A 100 -0.18 14.46 3.09
CA LEU A 100 1.21 14.02 3.33
C LEU A 100 1.69 14.33 4.75
N SER A 101 1.24 15.43 5.36
CA SER A 101 1.55 15.79 6.75
C SER A 101 0.87 14.92 7.83
N ARG A 102 -0.07 14.05 7.45
CA ARG A 102 -0.70 13.06 8.35
C ARG A 102 0.02 11.72 8.35
N ILE A 103 0.93 11.48 7.40
CA ILE A 103 1.69 10.24 7.36
C ILE A 103 2.70 10.28 8.51
N SER A 104 2.49 9.42 9.50
CA SER A 104 3.33 9.31 10.69
C SER A 104 4.56 8.44 10.45
N SER A 105 4.46 7.45 9.55
CA SER A 105 5.55 6.51 9.27
C SER A 105 5.48 5.91 7.88
N VAL A 106 6.66 5.73 7.27
CA VAL A 106 6.87 4.95 6.04
C VAL A 106 7.95 3.93 6.36
N VAL A 107 7.58 2.65 6.44
CA VAL A 107 8.47 1.54 6.76
C VAL A 107 8.65 0.69 5.53
N LEU A 108 9.91 0.38 5.18
CA LEU A 108 10.23 -0.44 4.02
C LEU A 108 11.18 -1.57 4.41
N SER A 109 10.62 -2.77 4.52
CA SER A 109 11.35 -4.01 4.80
C SER A 109 11.79 -4.67 3.50
N ARG A 110 13.01 -5.23 3.48
CA ARG A 110 13.61 -5.91 2.33
C ARG A 110 14.11 -7.28 2.73
N VAL A 111 13.78 -8.29 1.93
CA VAL A 111 14.30 -9.66 2.11
C VAL A 111 15.31 -9.95 1.01
N VAL A 112 16.55 -10.27 1.40
CA VAL A 112 17.63 -10.68 0.47
C VAL A 112 17.98 -12.14 0.73
N ALA A 113 18.30 -12.89 -0.32
CA ALA A 113 18.87 -14.23 -0.17
C ALA A 113 20.38 -14.15 0.05
N ASN A 114 20.91 -15.10 0.86
CA ASN A 114 22.35 -15.30 1.06
C ASN A 114 23.11 -13.98 1.34
N PRO A 115 22.84 -13.31 2.48
CA PRO A 115 23.34 -11.96 2.75
C PRO A 115 24.87 -11.84 2.69
N GLU A 116 25.62 -12.92 2.98
CA GLU A 116 27.09 -12.96 2.85
C GLU A 116 27.60 -12.75 1.42
N SER A 117 26.74 -13.00 0.41
CA SER A 117 27.05 -12.84 -1.02
C SER A 117 26.41 -11.59 -1.64
N TYR A 118 25.85 -10.71 -0.82
CA TYR A 118 25.12 -9.54 -1.30
C TYR A 118 26.01 -8.60 -2.12
N THR A 119 25.53 -8.22 -3.30
CA THR A 119 26.14 -7.19 -4.14
C THR A 119 25.25 -5.95 -4.16
N PRO A 120 25.80 -4.74 -3.95
CA PRO A 120 25.02 -3.52 -4.06
C PRO A 120 24.28 -3.40 -5.40
N GLY A 121 23.00 -3.05 -5.34
CA GLY A 121 22.13 -2.96 -6.51
C GLY A 121 21.38 -4.26 -6.85
N THR A 122 21.71 -5.39 -6.20
CA THR A 122 20.88 -6.61 -6.29
C THR A 122 19.49 -6.32 -5.72
N LEU A 123 18.46 -6.72 -6.48
CA LEU A 123 17.07 -6.58 -6.04
C LEU A 123 16.78 -7.51 -4.86
N PRO A 124 15.98 -7.04 -3.89
CA PRO A 124 15.47 -7.92 -2.86
C PRO A 124 14.48 -8.92 -3.47
N ARG A 125 14.42 -10.11 -2.88
CA ARG A 125 13.43 -11.13 -3.24
C ARG A 125 12.02 -10.70 -2.87
N GLU A 126 11.91 -9.85 -1.86
CA GLU A 126 10.64 -9.34 -1.37
C GLU A 126 10.83 -7.96 -0.72
N VAL A 127 9.82 -7.12 -0.90
CA VAL A 127 9.67 -5.83 -0.23
C VAL A 127 8.30 -5.75 0.40
N VAL A 128 8.27 -5.23 1.63
CA VAL A 128 7.03 -4.89 2.32
C VAL A 128 7.07 -3.40 2.63
N LEU A 129 6.15 -2.65 2.04
CA LEU A 129 5.92 -1.24 2.28
C LEU A 129 4.75 -1.09 3.25
N THR A 130 5.02 -0.55 4.44
CA THR A 130 4.00 -0.20 5.42
C THR A 130 3.92 1.30 5.57
N VAL A 131 2.73 1.87 5.44
CA VAL A 131 2.50 3.32 5.56
C VAL A 131 1.45 3.54 6.63
N GLY A 132 1.82 4.30 7.66
CA GLY A 132 0.94 4.60 8.79
C GLY A 132 0.54 6.07 8.81
N TRP A 133 -0.75 6.33 9.01
CA TRP A 133 -1.32 7.66 9.21
C TRP A 133 -2.41 7.70 10.29
N GLY A 134 -2.66 6.56 10.96
CA GLY A 134 -3.46 6.49 12.18
C GLY A 134 -4.90 7.01 12.03
N ALA A 135 -5.52 6.83 10.87
CA ALA A 135 -6.92 7.24 10.67
C ALA A 135 -7.87 6.46 11.59
N VAL A 136 -7.58 5.17 11.81
CA VAL A 136 -8.32 4.27 12.70
C VAL A 136 -7.31 3.40 13.46
N SER A 137 -7.57 3.14 14.74
CA SER A 137 -6.80 2.19 15.54
C SER A 137 -7.74 1.25 16.27
N ARG A 138 -7.47 -0.06 16.21
CA ARG A 138 -8.14 -1.05 17.06
C ARG A 138 -7.40 -1.17 18.39
N LEU A 139 -8.14 -1.00 19.47
CA LEU A 139 -7.66 -1.16 20.85
C LEU A 139 -8.22 -2.45 21.42
N ASP A 140 -7.34 -3.44 21.60
CA ASP A 140 -7.65 -4.68 22.31
C ASP A 140 -7.19 -4.53 23.75
N MET A 141 -8.12 -4.62 24.71
CA MET A 141 -7.83 -4.45 26.13
C MET A 141 -8.37 -5.62 26.94
N GLU A 142 -7.58 -6.07 27.90
CA GLU A 142 -7.95 -7.08 28.88
C GLU A 142 -7.61 -6.60 30.29
N PRO A 143 -8.31 -7.10 31.33
CA PRO A 143 -7.94 -6.80 32.71
C PRO A 143 -6.49 -7.20 32.97
N ALA A 144 -5.70 -6.25 33.48
CA ALA A 144 -4.32 -6.53 33.84
C ALA A 144 -4.30 -7.49 35.04
N SER A 145 -3.41 -8.48 35.00
CA SER A 145 -3.15 -9.39 36.12
C SER A 145 -1.71 -9.24 36.60
N CYS A 146 -1.47 -9.58 37.85
CA CYS A 146 -0.13 -9.74 38.39
C CYS A 146 0.16 -11.22 38.67
N GLY A 147 1.44 -11.58 38.81
CA GLY A 147 1.85 -12.96 39.03
C GLY A 147 1.50 -13.55 40.41
N ASP A 148 0.82 -12.78 41.27
CA ASP A 148 0.38 -13.25 42.59
C ASP A 148 -1.05 -13.82 42.51
N PRO A 149 -1.25 -15.13 42.74
CA PRO A 149 -2.57 -15.75 42.68
C PRO A 149 -3.53 -15.33 43.79
N ASN A 150 -3.05 -14.62 44.82
CA ASN A 150 -3.87 -14.13 45.93
C ASN A 150 -4.13 -12.62 45.86
N CYS A 151 -3.72 -11.95 44.78
CA CYS A 151 -3.92 -10.51 44.65
C CYS A 151 -5.34 -10.18 44.17
N GLU A 152 -6.11 -9.50 45.02
CA GLU A 152 -7.46 -8.99 44.70
C GLU A 152 -7.47 -7.52 44.26
N ALA A 153 -6.29 -6.93 44.04
CA ALA A 153 -6.18 -5.53 43.64
C ALA A 153 -6.62 -5.33 42.18
N ASP A 154 -7.31 -4.22 41.91
CA ASP A 154 -7.59 -3.78 40.54
C ASP A 154 -6.33 -3.18 39.92
N HIS A 155 -5.78 -3.87 38.92
CA HIS A 155 -4.59 -3.45 38.19
C HIS A 155 -4.91 -2.68 36.90
N GLY A 156 -6.19 -2.35 36.68
CA GLY A 156 -6.66 -1.69 35.48
C GLY A 156 -6.64 -2.62 34.27
N TYR A 157 -6.40 -2.05 33.09
CA TYR A 157 -6.38 -2.76 31.82
C TYR A 157 -5.00 -2.69 31.19
N THR A 158 -4.56 -3.80 30.62
CA THR A 158 -3.46 -3.84 29.66
C THR A 158 -4.04 -4.04 28.27
N GLY A 159 -3.32 -3.62 27.24
CA GLY A 159 -3.84 -3.76 25.89
C GLY A 159 -2.81 -3.49 24.81
N SER A 160 -3.18 -3.82 23.58
CA SER A 160 -2.41 -3.53 22.37
C SER A 160 -3.23 -2.61 21.46
N SER A 161 -2.53 -1.65 20.86
CA SER A 161 -3.09 -0.82 19.79
C SER A 161 -2.53 -1.30 18.45
N THR A 162 -3.41 -1.57 17.50
CA THR A 162 -3.05 -1.77 16.10
C THR A 162 -3.57 -0.59 15.29
N ALA A 163 -2.69 0.05 14.52
CA ALA A 163 -3.11 1.10 13.59
C ALA A 163 -3.57 0.44 12.29
N ASP A 164 -4.63 0.99 11.68
CA ASP A 164 -4.95 0.68 10.29
C ASP A 164 -3.86 1.33 9.43
N ASP A 165 -2.85 0.53 9.10
CA ASP A 165 -1.75 0.88 8.22
C ASP A 165 -1.99 0.22 6.85
N LEU A 166 -1.61 0.89 5.77
CA LEU A 166 -1.45 0.20 4.50
C LEU A 166 -0.21 -0.69 4.61
N SER A 167 -0.36 -1.98 4.28
CA SER A 167 0.77 -2.91 4.11
C SER A 167 0.71 -3.54 2.73
N LEU A 168 1.68 -3.24 1.88
CA LEU A 168 1.83 -3.76 0.53
C LEU A 168 3.05 -4.68 0.46
N ARG A 169 2.86 -5.93 0.05
CA ARG A 169 3.95 -6.90 -0.12
C ARG A 169 4.13 -7.21 -1.60
N VAL A 170 5.35 -7.03 -2.10
CA VAL A 170 5.72 -7.39 -3.48
C VAL A 170 6.91 -8.33 -3.44
N SER A 171 6.84 -9.42 -4.18
CA SER A 171 7.87 -10.43 -4.28
C SER A 171 8.35 -10.61 -5.71
N GLU A 172 9.64 -10.88 -5.89
CA GLU A 172 10.19 -11.18 -7.22
C GLU A 172 9.57 -12.45 -7.80
N ALA A 173 9.32 -13.45 -6.95
CA ALA A 173 8.80 -14.75 -7.37
C ALA A 173 7.32 -14.70 -7.78
N GLY A 174 6.50 -13.89 -7.11
CA GLY A 174 5.07 -13.74 -7.42
C GLY A 174 4.80 -12.67 -8.48
N ASP A 175 5.49 -11.53 -8.38
CA ASP A 175 5.12 -10.29 -9.07
C ASP A 175 6.15 -9.86 -10.11
N GLY A 176 7.31 -10.52 -10.11
CA GLY A 176 8.41 -10.24 -11.01
C GLY A 176 9.34 -9.11 -10.53
N PRO A 177 10.56 -9.06 -11.08
CA PRO A 177 11.59 -8.12 -10.65
C PRO A 177 11.26 -6.66 -10.98
N GLU A 178 10.41 -6.42 -11.98
CA GLU A 178 10.00 -5.06 -12.35
C GLU A 178 9.04 -4.45 -11.32
N THR A 179 8.08 -5.22 -10.83
CA THR A 179 7.16 -4.76 -9.78
C THR A 179 7.92 -4.46 -8.49
N VAL A 180 8.93 -5.27 -8.15
CA VAL A 180 9.84 -5.00 -7.01
C VAL A 180 10.58 -3.68 -7.20
N ARG A 181 11.10 -3.39 -8.41
CA ARG A 181 11.75 -2.11 -8.72
C ARG A 181 10.78 -0.93 -8.56
N GLN A 182 9.57 -1.07 -9.07
CA GLN A 182 8.55 -0.03 -8.98
C GLN A 182 8.15 0.23 -7.52
N ALA A 183 7.96 -0.82 -6.72
CA ALA A 183 7.67 -0.69 -5.30
C ALA A 183 8.81 0.02 -4.53
N LEU A 184 10.07 -0.31 -4.82
CA LEU A 184 11.23 0.38 -4.24
C LEU A 184 11.30 1.86 -4.65
N ALA A 185 11.03 2.16 -5.93
CA ALA A 185 11.03 3.52 -6.45
C ALA A 185 9.90 4.35 -5.80
N PHE A 186 8.68 3.82 -5.77
CA PHE A 186 7.54 4.46 -5.16
C PHE A 186 7.76 4.73 -3.66
N ALA A 187 8.25 3.74 -2.92
CA ALA A 187 8.55 3.90 -1.50
C ALA A 187 9.63 4.96 -1.23
N LYS A 188 10.63 5.08 -2.13
CA LYS A 188 11.61 6.16 -2.08
C LYS A 188 10.95 7.53 -2.27
N SER A 189 10.13 7.69 -3.31
CA SER A 189 9.41 8.95 -3.58
C SER A 189 8.47 9.34 -2.43
N LEU A 190 7.75 8.37 -1.86
CA LEU A 190 6.88 8.58 -0.70
C LEU A 190 7.69 9.04 0.52
N SER A 191 8.83 8.39 0.81
CA SER A 191 9.69 8.79 1.92
C SER A 191 10.28 10.19 1.73
N GLU A 192 10.69 10.54 0.51
CA GLU A 192 11.23 11.86 0.19
C GLU A 192 10.18 12.96 0.37
N ILE A 193 8.98 12.78 -0.16
CA ILE A 193 7.94 13.82 -0.12
C ILE A 193 7.35 14.01 1.28
N THR A 194 7.23 12.93 2.07
CA THR A 194 6.75 13.00 3.46
C THR A 194 7.75 13.68 4.39
N SER A 195 9.06 13.51 4.14
CA SER A 195 10.11 14.22 4.89
C SER A 195 10.06 15.74 4.66
N GLN A 196 9.70 16.18 3.45
CA GLN A 196 9.58 17.59 3.09
C GLN A 196 8.29 18.22 3.66
N ALA A 197 7.19 17.47 3.65
CA ALA A 197 5.91 17.90 4.20
C ALA A 197 5.92 18.04 5.74
N SER A 198 6.89 17.40 6.40
CA SER A 198 7.08 17.43 7.86
C SER A 198 7.97 18.58 8.35
N GLY A 199 8.36 19.50 7.47
CA GLY A 199 9.10 20.72 7.86
C GLY A 199 8.31 21.54 8.90
N PRO A 200 8.98 22.28 9.81
CA PRO A 200 8.29 23.00 10.87
C PRO A 200 7.31 24.00 10.25
N ALA A 201 6.05 23.96 10.69
CA ALA A 201 5.11 25.03 10.43
C ALA A 201 5.74 26.33 10.97
N ALA A 202 6.07 27.25 10.06
CA ALA A 202 6.53 28.59 10.40
C ALA A 202 5.42 29.40 11.07
#